data_AF-A0ABD2QKK2-F1
#
_entry.id   AF-A0ABD2QKK2-F1
#
_cell.length_a   1.000
_cell.length_b   1.000
_cell.length_c   1.000
_cell.angle_alpha   90.00
_cell.angle_beta   90.00
_cell.angle_gamma   90.00
#
_symmetry.space_group_name_H-M   'P 1'
#
loop_
_entity.id
_entity.type
_entity.pdbx_description
1 polymer ?
#
loop_
_entity_poly.entity_id
_entity_poly.type
_entity_poly.pdbx_seq_one_letter_code
_entity_poly.pdbx_strand_id
1 'polypeptide(L)'
;MSSYHQMYRRTSLGNSLNEALDDMMNHKLIDPVHIPKIFSKFDQCISDALSKRVKNRLNFKGKLNSYRCCDNVWTFVMNDVEIREASHLMTVTKMKIVACEGKTSRNQTSINKLPATSAIHVAAAPLDQSKVDEDYSGDDDIA
;
A
#
# COMPACT_ATOMS: atom_id res chain seq x y z
N MET A 1 -18.07 -11.99 0.56
CA MET A 1 -16.91 -12.28 -0.32
C MET A 1 -15.72 -11.46 0.17
N SER A 2 -14.62 -12.11 0.54
CA SER A 2 -13.39 -11.40 0.89
C SER A 2 -12.81 -10.76 -0.39
N SER A 3 -13.13 -9.49 -0.66
CA SER A 3 -12.54 -8.77 -1.79
C SER A 3 -11.04 -8.61 -1.56
N TYR A 4 -10.21 -9.12 -2.47
CA TYR A 4 -8.77 -8.89 -2.44
C TYR A 4 -8.47 -7.44 -2.83
N HIS A 5 -7.35 -6.88 -2.35
CA HIS A 5 -7.01 -5.49 -2.64
C HIS A 5 -6.48 -5.35 -4.07
N GLN A 6 -7.11 -4.47 -4.86
CA GLN A 6 -6.71 -4.21 -6.25
C GLN A 6 -5.53 -3.22 -6.35
N MET A 7 -5.08 -2.64 -5.22
CA MET A 7 -3.97 -1.68 -5.20
C MET A 7 -2.68 -2.25 -5.80
N TYR A 8 -2.47 -3.57 -5.70
CA TYR A 8 -1.27 -4.23 -6.23
C TYR A 8 -1.21 -4.24 -7.76
N ARG A 9 -2.31 -3.95 -8.46
CA ARG A 9 -2.32 -3.85 -9.93
C ARG A 9 -1.48 -2.68 -10.45
N ARG A 10 -1.25 -1.64 -9.62
CA ARG A 10 -0.38 -0.48 -9.95
C ARG A 10 1.07 -0.66 -9.55
N THR A 11 1.45 -1.84 -9.06
CA THR A 11 2.87 -2.15 -8.83
C THR A 11 3.53 -2.49 -10.16
N SER A 12 4.87 -2.47 -10.23
CA SER A 12 5.59 -2.85 -11.45
C SER A 12 5.15 -4.22 -11.99
N LEU A 13 4.94 -5.21 -11.10
CA LEU A 13 4.44 -6.53 -11.50
C LEU A 13 3.02 -6.48 -12.07
N GLY A 14 2.13 -5.66 -11.47
CA GLY A 14 0.77 -5.49 -11.96
C GLY A 14 0.70 -4.74 -13.29
N ASN A 15 1.54 -3.72 -13.46
CA ASN A 15 1.65 -2.97 -14.72
C ASN A 15 2.18 -3.85 -15.84
N SER A 16 3.26 -4.62 -15.61
CA SER A 16 3.79 -5.56 -16.61
C SER A 16 2.77 -6.64 -16.99
N LEU A 17 1.93 -7.10 -16.05
CA LEU A 17 0.82 -7.99 -16.39
C LEU A 17 -0.21 -7.30 -17.28
N ASN A 18 -0.54 -6.04 -16.99
CA ASN A 18 -1.48 -5.26 -17.79
C ASN A 18 -0.96 -5.06 -19.22
N GLU A 19 0.28 -4.63 -19.37
CA GLU A 19 0.95 -4.44 -20.66
C GLU A 19 0.96 -5.75 -21.48
N ALA A 20 1.31 -6.88 -20.86
CA ALA A 20 1.29 -8.16 -21.54
C ALA A 20 -0.12 -8.59 -21.98
N LEU A 21 -1.16 -8.30 -21.18
CA LEU A 21 -2.55 -8.59 -21.55
C LEU A 21 -3.02 -7.69 -22.69
N ASP A 22 -2.63 -6.42 -22.69
CA ASP A 22 -2.94 -5.48 -23.77
C ASP A 22 -2.29 -5.93 -25.09
N ASP A 23 -1.03 -6.37 -25.07
CA ASP A 23 -0.37 -6.94 -26.24
C ASP A 23 -1.08 -8.20 -26.76
N MET A 24 -1.45 -9.13 -25.87
CA MET A 24 -2.19 -10.33 -26.26
C MET A 24 -3.56 -9.98 -26.86
N MET A 25 -4.23 -8.95 -26.34
CA MET A 25 -5.50 -8.47 -26.85
C MET A 25 -5.33 -7.86 -28.25
N ASN A 26 -4.29 -7.05 -28.45
CA ASN A 26 -3.94 -6.46 -29.75
C ASN A 26 -3.66 -7.53 -30.82
N HIS A 27 -3.01 -8.63 -30.43
CA HIS A 27 -2.77 -9.80 -31.29
C HIS A 27 -3.98 -10.75 -31.40
N LYS A 28 -5.14 -10.41 -30.81
CA LYS A 28 -6.36 -11.25 -30.79
C LYS A 28 -6.15 -12.65 -30.20
N LEU A 29 -5.17 -12.80 -29.30
CA LEU A 29 -4.88 -14.05 -28.61
C LEU A 29 -5.79 -14.24 -27.38
N ILE A 30 -6.38 -13.17 -26.87
CA ILE A 30 -7.29 -13.17 -25.73
C ILE A 30 -8.49 -12.26 -26.00
N ASP A 31 -9.68 -12.71 -25.60
CA ASP A 31 -10.89 -11.88 -25.62
C ASP A 31 -10.89 -10.93 -24.40
N PRO A 32 -11.21 -9.63 -24.57
CA PRO A 32 -11.34 -8.67 -23.48
C PRO A 32 -12.17 -9.16 -22.29
N VAL A 33 -13.17 -10.02 -22.51
CA VAL A 33 -14.02 -10.57 -21.43
C VAL A 33 -13.24 -11.42 -20.41
N HIS A 34 -12.04 -11.91 -20.76
CA HIS A 34 -11.22 -12.75 -19.88
C HIS A 34 -10.32 -11.95 -18.93
N ILE A 35 -9.98 -10.69 -19.28
CA ILE A 35 -9.07 -9.83 -18.52
C ILE A 35 -9.51 -9.65 -17.05
N PRO A 36 -10.80 -9.34 -16.74
CA PRO A 36 -11.24 -9.19 -15.36
C PRO A 36 -11.03 -10.45 -14.50
N LYS A 37 -11.15 -11.63 -15.12
CA LYS A 37 -10.96 -12.92 -14.43
C LYS A 37 -9.48 -13.15 -14.10
N ILE A 38 -8.57 -12.80 -15.01
CA ILE A 38 -7.12 -12.87 -14.78
C ILE A 38 -6.71 -11.94 -13.65
N PHE A 39 -7.17 -10.68 -13.68
CA PHE A 39 -6.88 -9.73 -12.62
C PHE A 39 -7.45 -10.14 -11.27
N SER A 40 -8.67 -10.70 -11.24
CA SER A 40 -9.24 -11.25 -10.01
C SER A 40 -8.35 -12.37 -9.43
N LYS A 41 -7.75 -13.18 -10.30
CA LYS A 41 -6.82 -14.23 -9.88
C LYS A 41 -5.48 -13.66 -9.43
N PHE A 42 -4.97 -12.64 -10.11
CA PHE A 42 -3.79 -11.91 -9.70
C PHE A 42 -3.94 -11.32 -8.29
N ASP A 43 -5.03 -10.61 -8.02
CA ASP A 43 -5.30 -9.99 -6.71
C ASP A 43 -5.30 -11.03 -5.57
N GLN A 44 -5.88 -12.21 -5.82
CA GLN A 44 -5.83 -13.33 -4.90
C GLN A 44 -4.39 -13.82 -4.68
N CYS A 45 -3.67 -14.12 -5.76
CA CYS A 45 -2.35 -14.73 -5.70
C CYS A 45 -1.33 -13.82 -5.02
N ILE A 46 -1.32 -12.51 -5.30
CA ILE A 46 -0.37 -11.58 -4.71
C ILE A 46 -0.63 -11.38 -3.22
N SER A 47 -1.89 -11.26 -2.81
CA SER A 47 -2.27 -11.15 -1.39
C SER A 47 -1.84 -12.39 -0.60
N ASP A 48 -2.05 -13.57 -1.18
CA ASP A 48 -1.63 -14.84 -0.58
C ASP A 48 -0.11 -14.97 -0.52
N ALA A 49 0.61 -14.60 -1.58
CA ALA A 49 2.06 -14.66 -1.63
C ALA A 49 2.71 -13.72 -0.59
N LEU A 50 2.25 -12.47 -0.51
CA LEU A 50 2.77 -11.49 0.45
C LEU A 50 2.52 -11.93 1.90
N SER A 51 1.32 -12.43 2.22
CA SER A 51 1.00 -12.87 3.58
C SER A 51 1.75 -14.15 4.00
N LYS A 52 1.84 -15.14 3.10
CA LYS A 52 2.39 -16.46 3.43
C LYS A 52 3.91 -16.50 3.33
N ARG A 53 4.49 -15.88 2.30
CA ARG A 53 5.90 -16.10 1.91
C ARG A 53 6.84 -14.99 2.35
N VAL A 54 6.38 -13.74 2.47
CA VAL A 54 7.24 -12.62 2.86
C VAL A 54 7.28 -12.50 4.39
N LYS A 55 8.49 -12.54 4.96
CA LYS A 55 8.73 -12.42 6.41
C LYS A 55 9.67 -11.28 6.79
N ASN A 56 10.30 -10.65 5.79
CA ASN A 56 11.23 -9.55 6.00
C ASN A 56 10.51 -8.37 6.65
N ARG A 57 11.20 -7.71 7.58
CA ARG A 57 10.71 -6.51 8.24
C ARG A 57 11.61 -5.33 7.88
N LEU A 58 10.97 -4.25 7.48
CA LEU A 58 11.59 -3.00 7.11
C LEU A 58 11.24 -1.92 8.14
N ASN A 59 12.19 -1.06 8.47
CA ASN A 59 11.96 0.14 9.27
C ASN A 59 12.23 1.35 8.40
N PHE A 60 11.46 2.42 8.55
CA PHE A 60 11.71 3.66 7.82
C PHE A 60 11.52 4.88 8.73
N LYS A 61 12.21 5.97 8.40
CA LYS A 61 12.13 7.26 9.09
C LYS A 61 12.24 8.36 8.04
N GLY A 62 11.39 9.37 8.12
CA GLY A 62 11.45 10.52 7.23
C GLY A 62 10.56 11.65 7.71
N LYS A 63 10.49 12.73 6.94
CA LYS A 63 9.62 13.88 7.22
C LYS A 63 8.27 13.65 6.56
N LEU A 64 7.19 13.69 7.33
CA LEU A 64 5.85 13.65 6.74
C LEU A 64 5.59 14.96 5.99
N ASN A 65 5.17 14.87 4.72
CA ASN A 65 4.79 16.00 3.90
C ASN A 65 3.27 16.20 3.94
N SER A 66 2.52 15.17 3.55
CA SER A 66 1.05 15.19 3.59
C SER A 66 0.48 13.81 3.90
N TYR A 67 -0.75 13.77 4.40
CA TYR A 67 -1.47 12.54 4.70
C TYR A 67 -2.97 12.68 4.39
N ARG A 68 -3.61 11.56 4.05
CA ARG A 68 -5.06 11.47 3.82
C ARG A 68 -5.57 10.11 4.26
N CYS A 69 -6.73 10.09 4.91
CA CYS A 69 -7.49 8.88 5.15
C CYS A 69 -8.90 9.04 4.59
N CYS A 70 -9.26 8.24 3.59
CA CYS A 70 -10.64 8.11 3.11
C CYS A 70 -10.90 6.65 2.75
N ASP A 71 -12.11 6.16 3.01
CA ASP A 71 -12.55 4.79 2.71
C ASP A 71 -11.62 3.70 3.25
N ASN A 72 -11.11 3.90 4.48
CA ASN A 72 -10.15 3.00 5.14
C ASN A 72 -8.85 2.79 4.36
N VAL A 73 -8.51 3.74 3.48
CA VAL A 73 -7.23 3.82 2.76
C VAL A 73 -6.45 5.02 3.27
N TRP A 74 -5.30 4.72 3.88
CA TRP A 74 -4.32 5.72 4.25
C TRP A 74 -3.38 5.99 3.09
N THR A 75 -3.12 7.27 2.83
CA THR A 75 -2.08 7.73 1.91
C THR A 75 -1.16 8.68 2.65
N PHE A 76 0.14 8.41 2.65
CA PHE A 76 1.17 9.29 3.20
C PHE A 76 2.14 9.67 2.09
N VAL A 77 2.54 10.94 2.04
CA VAL A 77 3.67 11.40 1.25
C VAL A 77 4.73 11.87 2.23
N MET A 78 5.94 11.34 2.10
CA MET A 78 7.07 11.63 2.98
C MET A 78 8.26 12.10 2.15
N ASN A 79 9.07 12.99 2.73
CA ASN A 79 10.31 13.48 2.15
C ASN A 79 11.51 13.02 3.00
N ASP A 80 12.70 12.95 2.39
CA ASP A 80 13.96 12.57 3.03
C ASP A 80 13.85 11.27 3.85
N VAL A 81 13.40 10.19 3.21
CA VAL A 81 13.12 8.91 3.88
C VAL A 81 14.37 8.03 3.90
N GLU A 82 14.79 7.66 5.10
CA GLU A 82 15.71 6.56 5.36
C GLU A 82 14.95 5.25 5.54
N ILE A 83 15.31 4.24 4.76
CA ILE A 83 14.75 2.89 4.78
C ILE A 83 15.86 1.94 5.26
N ARG A 84 15.57 1.15 6.30
CA ARG A 84 16.47 0.18 6.91
C ARG A 84 15.90 -1.22 6.78
N GLU A 85 16.60 -2.09 6.06
CA GLU A 85 16.32 -3.53 5.96
C GLU A 85 17.54 -4.31 6.44
N ALA A 86 17.44 -4.91 7.63
CA ALA A 86 18.57 -5.57 8.30
C ALA A 86 19.83 -4.67 8.34
N SER A 87 20.87 -5.03 7.59
CA SER A 87 22.14 -4.29 7.49
C SER A 87 22.19 -3.26 6.36
N HIS A 88 21.15 -3.16 5.53
CA HIS A 88 21.08 -2.23 4.40
C HIS A 88 20.35 -0.95 4.80
N LEU A 89 20.95 0.19 4.46
CA LEU A 89 20.36 1.52 4.58
C LEU A 89 20.21 2.12 3.18
N MET A 90 19.00 2.56 2.85
CA MET A 90 18.67 3.24 1.60
C MET A 90 18.05 4.60 1.92
N THR A 91 18.35 5.60 1.11
CA THR A 91 17.75 6.94 1.22
C THR A 91 16.90 7.24 -0.02
N VAL A 92 15.74 7.85 0.20
CA VAL A 92 14.77 8.18 -0.85
C VAL A 92 14.28 9.61 -0.63
N THR A 93 14.40 10.46 -1.66
CA THR A 93 14.00 11.87 -1.59
C THR A 93 12.51 12.05 -1.28
N LYS A 94 11.65 11.22 -1.89
CA LYS A 94 10.19 11.27 -1.73
C LYS A 94 9.61 9.86 -1.78
N MET A 95 8.76 9.52 -0.81
CA MET A 95 8.10 8.22 -0.71
C MET A 95 6.59 8.40 -0.57
N LYS A 96 5.81 7.67 -1.37
CA LYS A 96 4.35 7.57 -1.23
C LYS A 96 3.99 6.21 -0.64
N ILE A 97 3.23 6.21 0.45
CA ILE A 97 2.74 5.00 1.11
C ILE A 97 1.23 4.97 0.95
N VAL A 98 0.69 3.89 0.38
CA VAL A 98 -0.74 3.62 0.32
C VAL A 98 -1.01 2.35 1.11
N ALA A 99 -1.84 2.43 2.15
CA ALA A 99 -2.14 1.32 3.03
C ALA A 99 -3.65 1.13 3.18
N CYS A 100 -4.12 -0.07 2.86
CA CYS A 100 -5.49 -0.51 3.13
C CYS A 100 -5.56 -1.22 4.48
N GLU A 101 -6.73 -1.21 5.11
CA GLU A 101 -7.00 -2.01 6.30
C GLU A 101 -6.67 -3.49 6.06
N GLY A 102 -5.78 -4.05 6.90
CA GLY A 102 -5.40 -5.46 6.84
C GLY A 102 -6.47 -6.35 7.45
N LYS A 103 -6.64 -7.56 6.91
CA LYS A 103 -7.66 -8.53 7.38
C LYS A 103 -7.27 -9.29 8.67
N THR A 104 -6.15 -8.94 9.31
CA THR A 104 -5.68 -9.63 10.51
C THR A 104 -6.44 -9.15 11.76
N SER A 105 -7.52 -9.89 12.05
CA SER A 105 -8.25 -10.03 13.32
C SER A 105 -8.72 -8.76 14.05
N ARG A 106 -9.98 -8.38 13.80
CA ARG A 106 -10.86 -7.85 14.86
C ARG A 106 -11.16 -8.94 15.90
N ASN A 107 -10.16 -9.35 16.68
CA ASN A 107 -10.41 -9.93 18.00
C ASN A 107 -10.20 -8.81 19.02
N GLN A 108 -11.14 -7.86 19.05
CA GLN A 108 -11.33 -7.03 20.23
C GLN A 108 -11.96 -7.92 21.30
N THR A 109 -11.13 -8.60 22.07
CA THR A 109 -11.57 -9.19 23.34
C THR A 109 -11.90 -8.03 24.27
N SER A 110 -13.11 -8.09 24.82
CA SER A 110 -13.69 -7.18 25.81
C SER A 110 -12.68 -6.72 26.87
N ILE A 111 -12.76 -5.43 27.19
CA ILE A 111 -12.13 -4.70 28.29
C ILE A 111 -11.88 -5.61 29.52
N ASN A 112 -10.59 -5.83 29.90
CA ASN A 112 -10.07 -5.82 31.28
C ASN A 112 -8.54 -6.13 31.37
N LYS A 113 -7.77 -5.07 31.68
CA LYS A 113 -6.56 -4.92 32.55
C LYS A 113 -5.29 -5.84 32.45
N LEU A 114 -4.13 -5.15 32.28
CA LEU A 114 -2.71 -5.37 32.72
C LEU A 114 -1.75 -6.23 31.86
N PRO A 115 -0.40 -6.02 31.93
CA PRO A 115 0.42 -4.82 32.08
C PRO A 115 1.36 -4.58 30.87
N ALA A 116 2.01 -3.41 30.82
CA ALA A 116 2.86 -2.95 29.72
C ALA A 116 4.12 -3.80 29.51
N THR A 117 4.36 -4.27 28.28
CA THR A 117 5.68 -4.32 27.62
C THR A 117 5.49 -4.73 26.15
N SER A 118 6.09 -3.95 25.24
CA SER A 118 6.08 -4.15 23.76
C SER A 118 4.83 -3.67 22.99
N ALA A 119 4.23 -2.55 23.37
CA ALA A 119 3.26 -1.89 22.51
C ALA A 119 4.00 -1.00 21.49
N ILE A 120 3.73 -1.22 20.20
CA ILE A 120 3.93 -0.20 19.16
C ILE A 120 3.00 0.96 19.54
N HIS A 121 3.54 1.96 20.24
CA HIS A 121 2.85 3.22 20.42
C HIS A 121 2.88 3.95 19.08
N VAL A 122 1.88 3.71 18.23
CA VAL A 122 1.41 4.78 17.35
C VAL A 122 0.68 5.74 18.27
N ALA A 123 1.42 6.69 18.85
CA ALA A 123 0.80 7.83 19.49
C ALA A 123 0.06 8.60 18.39
N ALA A 124 -1.26 8.48 18.36
CA ALA A 124 -2.09 9.42 17.63
C ALA A 124 -1.93 10.76 18.34
N ALA A 125 -1.03 11.60 17.82
CA ALA A 125 -1.01 13.01 18.19
C ALA A 125 -2.37 13.63 17.81
N PRO A 126 -2.90 14.58 18.60
CA PRO A 126 -4.13 15.27 18.27
C PRO A 126 -4.03 15.87 16.86
N LEU A 127 -5.07 15.65 16.07
CA LEU A 127 -5.18 16.10 14.67
C LEU A 127 -5.21 17.62 14.64
N ASP A 128 -4.13 18.24 14.17
CA ASP A 128 -4.18 19.59 13.62
C ASP A 128 -4.49 19.48 12.12
N GLN A 129 -5.74 19.75 11.78
CA GLN A 129 -6.25 19.74 10.40
C GLN A 129 -5.99 21.07 9.67
N SER A 130 -5.23 22.01 10.24
CA SER A 130 -5.13 23.38 9.74
C SER A 130 -4.15 23.63 8.59
N LYS A 131 -3.87 22.64 7.72
CA LYS A 131 -3.12 22.90 6.46
C LYS A 131 -3.86 22.30 5.28
N VAL A 132 -5.00 22.91 4.99
CA VAL A 132 -5.66 22.85 3.69
C VAL A 132 -5.31 24.18 3.00
N ASP A 133 -5.09 24.10 1.69
CA ASP A 133 -4.81 25.19 0.73
C ASP A 133 -3.32 25.49 0.45
N GLU A 134 -2.79 24.94 -0.65
CA GLU A 134 -2.34 25.71 -1.82
C GLU A 134 -1.76 24.78 -2.94
N ASP A 135 -2.28 25.01 -4.14
CA ASP A 135 -1.83 24.62 -5.49
C ASP A 135 -1.56 23.15 -5.85
N TYR A 136 -2.64 22.52 -6.35
CA TYR A 136 -2.59 21.35 -7.22
C TYR A 136 -2.42 21.82 -8.68
N SER A 137 -1.20 22.15 -9.10
CA SER A 137 -0.87 22.11 -10.53
C SER A 137 -0.56 20.65 -10.88
N GLY A 138 -1.45 20.04 -11.64
CA GLY A 138 -1.29 18.68 -12.12
C GLY A 138 -0.06 18.57 -13.02
N ASP A 139 0.88 17.74 -12.59
CA ASP A 139 1.78 17.03 -13.47
C ASP A 139 1.60 15.55 -13.17
N ASP A 140 0.66 14.96 -13.91
CA ASP A 140 0.58 13.52 -14.14
C ASP A 140 1.82 13.11 -14.94
N ASP A 141 2.91 12.84 -14.26
CA ASP A 141 3.97 11.97 -14.73
C ASP A 141 4.89 11.65 -13.56
N ILE A 142 5.05 10.37 -13.24
CA ILE A 142 6.34 9.78 -12.90
C ILE A 142 6.21 8.26 -12.99
N ALA A 143 7.13 7.74 -13.81
CA ALA A 143 7.51 6.36 -14.06
C ALA A 143 7.61 5.45 -12.82
#